data_AF-A0A2K8KVC3-F1
#
_entry.id   AF-A0A2K8KVC3-F1
#
_cell.length_a   1.000
_cell.length_b   1.000
_cell.length_c   1.000
_cell.angle_alpha   90.00
_cell.angle_beta   90.00
_cell.angle_gamma   90.00
#
_symmetry.space_group_name_H-M   'P 1'
#
loop_
_entity.id
_entity.type
_entity.pdbx_description
1 polymer ?
#
loop_
_entity_poly.entity_id
_entity_poly.type
_entity_poly.pdbx_seq_one_letter_code
_entity_poly.pdbx_strand_id
1 'polypeptide(L)'
;MDEWFTIVVRQLILYSLPVVISLTLVTMIEARVSGKTSPHPFFAISWKGCWIPFFAALCFHRGVIIALPNPLSSGIRPAVVRFFVHALLCIIGFFLYAWSLSHQAPSGLPPLHHWWAKVLMYFNLCMVALHLLPLPLLLVGELFANNALLRVLPPERRRSLSWIALSLFVATPLLDLSLGAVVIYPVYEWLSSAAVQLAA
;
A
#
# COMPACT_ATOMS: atom_id res chain seq x y z
N MET A 1 -24.17 -14.70 -4.43
CA MET A 1 -23.67 -13.79 -3.38
C MET A 1 -22.60 -14.48 -2.53
N ASP A 2 -22.74 -15.78 -2.25
CA ASP A 2 -21.81 -16.53 -1.41
C ASP A 2 -20.37 -16.59 -1.94
N GLU A 3 -20.18 -16.74 -3.25
CA GLU A 3 -18.84 -16.80 -3.86
C GLU A 3 -18.12 -15.45 -3.80
N TRP A 4 -18.82 -14.36 -4.13
CA TRP A 4 -18.30 -13.00 -3.98
C TRP A 4 -17.89 -12.72 -2.54
N PHE A 5 -18.76 -13.02 -1.58
CA PHE A 5 -18.48 -12.82 -0.15
C PHE A 5 -17.27 -13.63 0.30
N THR A 6 -17.17 -14.89 -0.15
CA THR A 6 -16.02 -15.76 0.12
C THR A 6 -14.71 -15.19 -0.42
N ILE A 7 -14.73 -14.63 -1.64
CA ILE A 7 -13.57 -13.96 -2.24
C ILE A 7 -13.16 -12.77 -1.38
N VAL A 8 -14.11 -11.88 -1.06
CA VAL A 8 -13.83 -10.68 -0.25
C VAL A 8 -13.25 -11.04 1.12
N VAL A 9 -13.82 -12.03 1.82
CA VAL A 9 -13.33 -12.49 3.13
C VAL A 9 -11.93 -13.08 3.00
N ARG A 10 -11.66 -13.91 1.98
CA ARG A 10 -10.32 -14.46 1.75
C ARG A 10 -9.30 -13.35 1.51
N GLN A 11 -9.63 -12.37 0.66
CA GLN A 11 -8.73 -11.25 0.39
C GLN A 11 -8.51 -10.39 1.65
N LEU A 12 -9.56 -10.17 2.45
CA LEU A 12 -9.44 -9.44 3.71
C LEU A 12 -8.45 -10.13 4.67
N ILE A 13 -8.53 -11.45 4.81
CA ILE A 13 -7.61 -12.24 5.66
C ILE A 13 -6.18 -12.14 5.12
N LEU A 14 -5.99 -12.21 3.80
CA LEU A 14 -4.67 -12.20 3.19
C LEU A 14 -3.98 -10.83 3.26
N TYR A 15 -4.73 -9.75 3.07
CA TYR A 15 -4.17 -8.39 2.94
C TYR A 15 -4.18 -7.57 4.23
N SER A 16 -5.06 -7.85 5.19
CA SER A 16 -5.18 -7.06 6.43
C SER A 16 -3.88 -6.99 7.23
N LEU A 17 -3.19 -8.11 7.42
CA LEU A 17 -1.95 -8.15 8.19
C LEU A 17 -0.82 -7.35 7.49
N PRO A 18 -0.52 -7.57 6.20
CA PRO A 18 0.42 -6.73 5.46
C PRO A 18 0.11 -5.24 5.49
N VAL A 19 -1.17 -4.85 5.39
CA VAL A 19 -1.61 -3.46 5.51
C VAL A 19 -1.27 -2.90 6.88
N VAL A 20 -1.65 -3.59 7.96
CA VAL A 20 -1.38 -3.16 9.33
C VAL A 20 0.12 -3.03 9.59
N ILE A 21 0.91 -4.04 9.22
CA ILE A 21 2.37 -4.03 9.40
C ILE A 21 2.99 -2.87 8.62
N SER A 22 2.68 -2.77 7.33
CA SER A 22 3.28 -1.78 6.44
C SER A 22 2.98 -0.35 6.89
N LEU A 23 1.70 -0.01 7.08
CA LEU A 23 1.31 1.36 7.43
C LEU A 23 1.82 1.75 8.83
N THR A 24 1.82 0.82 9.79
CA THR A 24 2.37 1.06 11.13
C THR A 24 3.87 1.34 11.08
N LEU A 25 4.66 0.50 10.39
CA LEU A 25 6.11 0.67 10.27
C LEU A 25 6.47 1.97 9.53
N VAL A 26 5.77 2.27 8.44
CA VAL A 26 5.93 3.51 7.69
C VAL A 26 5.74 4.73 8.58
N THR A 27 4.66 4.76 9.37
CA THR A 27 4.38 5.87 10.29
C THR A 27 5.36 5.93 11.45
N MET A 28 5.81 4.80 12.01
CA MET A 28 6.83 4.77 13.06
C MET A 28 8.18 5.30 12.57
N ILE A 29 8.58 4.97 11.34
CA ILE A 29 9.82 5.49 10.75
C ILE A 29 9.65 6.97 10.40
N GLU A 30 8.51 7.39 9.84
CA GLU A 30 8.20 8.81 9.62
C GLU A 30 8.31 9.61 10.93
N ALA A 31 7.75 9.10 12.03
CA ALA A 31 7.81 9.71 13.35
C ALA A 31 9.25 9.95 13.79
N ARG A 32 10.10 8.91 13.68
CA ARG A 32 11.52 8.99 14.07
C ARG A 32 12.31 9.97 13.20
N VAL A 33 12.16 9.91 11.87
CA VAL A 33 12.90 10.78 10.95
C VAL A 33 12.45 12.24 11.05
N SER A 34 11.16 12.47 11.33
CA SER A 34 10.58 13.81 11.42
C SER A 34 10.65 14.41 12.83
N GLY A 35 11.13 13.65 13.83
CA GLY A 35 11.14 14.09 15.23
C GLY A 35 9.75 14.34 15.80
N LYS A 36 8.70 13.73 15.23
CA LYS A 36 7.31 13.87 15.66
C LYS A 36 6.90 12.67 16.49
N THR A 37 6.10 12.90 17.53
CA THR A 37 5.53 11.83 18.33
C THR A 37 4.29 11.25 17.62
N SER A 38 4.24 9.93 17.45
CA SER A 38 3.01 9.26 17.02
C SER A 38 2.05 9.21 18.21
N PRO A 39 0.78 9.66 18.08
CA PRO A 39 -0.17 9.63 19.19
C PRO A 39 -0.40 8.22 19.76
N HIS A 40 -0.40 7.21 18.89
CA HIS A 40 -0.48 5.80 19.26
C HIS A 40 0.11 4.91 18.14
N PRO A 41 0.43 3.62 18.38
CA PRO A 41 1.07 2.76 17.38
C PRO A 41 0.25 2.59 16.10
N PHE A 42 -1.08 2.49 16.23
CA PHE A 42 -2.00 2.30 15.11
C PHE A 42 -2.48 3.60 14.45
N PHE A 43 -1.79 4.72 14.65
CA PHE A 43 -2.25 6.03 14.16
C PHE A 43 -2.43 6.07 12.64
N ALA A 44 -1.55 5.37 11.90
CA ALA A 44 -1.59 5.24 10.45
C ALA A 44 -2.92 4.68 9.93
N ILE A 45 -3.51 3.76 10.70
CA ILE A 45 -4.68 2.98 10.30
C ILE A 45 -5.97 3.42 11.02
N SER A 46 -5.92 4.37 11.95
CA SER A 46 -7.10 4.75 12.76
C SER A 46 -8.11 5.65 12.05
N TRP A 47 -7.98 5.86 10.74
CA TRP A 47 -8.84 6.77 9.99
C TRP A 47 -9.50 6.10 8.79
N LYS A 48 -10.66 6.63 8.41
CA LYS A 48 -11.46 6.12 7.29
C LYS A 48 -10.75 6.09 5.94
N GLY A 49 -9.79 6.99 5.72
CA GLY A 49 -9.04 7.05 4.46
C GLY A 49 -8.11 5.86 4.22
N CYS A 50 -7.76 5.11 5.28
CA CYS A 50 -7.04 3.85 5.17
C CYS A 50 -7.96 2.75 4.65
N TRP A 51 -9.12 2.59 5.30
CA TRP A 51 -9.97 1.42 5.12
C TRP A 51 -10.94 1.51 3.95
N ILE A 52 -11.48 2.70 3.63
CA ILE A 52 -12.50 2.80 2.58
C ILE A 52 -11.91 2.45 1.18
N PRO A 53 -10.77 3.01 0.74
CA PRO A 53 -10.17 2.61 -0.53
C PRO A 53 -9.79 1.13 -0.54
N PHE A 54 -9.32 0.61 0.59
CA PHE A 54 -8.97 -0.80 0.73
C PHE A 54 -10.18 -1.71 0.55
N PHE A 55 -11.27 -1.45 1.28
CA PHE A 55 -12.51 -2.21 1.12
C PHE A 55 -13.10 -2.07 -0.28
N ALA A 56 -13.02 -0.89 -0.89
CA ALA A 56 -13.42 -0.73 -2.29
C ALA A 56 -12.61 -1.65 -3.22
N ALA A 57 -11.28 -1.72 -3.05
CA ALA A 57 -10.44 -2.60 -3.87
C ALA A 57 -10.86 -4.06 -3.73
N LEU A 58 -11.13 -4.49 -2.49
CA LEU A 58 -11.55 -5.86 -2.20
C LEU A 58 -12.94 -6.16 -2.77
N CYS A 59 -13.94 -5.31 -2.51
CA CYS A 59 -15.32 -5.53 -2.95
C CYS A 59 -15.47 -5.54 -4.47
N PHE A 60 -14.67 -4.75 -5.17
CA PHE A 60 -14.67 -4.67 -6.64
C PHE A 60 -13.61 -5.58 -7.29
N HIS A 61 -12.97 -6.47 -6.51
CA HIS A 61 -12.01 -7.47 -6.99
C HIS A 61 -10.88 -6.86 -7.81
N ARG A 62 -10.38 -5.70 -7.38
CA ARG A 62 -9.30 -4.99 -8.07
C ARG A 62 -7.97 -5.69 -7.83
N GLY A 63 -7.08 -5.63 -8.82
CA GLY A 63 -5.72 -6.14 -8.67
C GLY A 63 -4.89 -5.18 -7.84
N VAL A 64 -4.99 -3.87 -8.13
CA VAL A 64 -4.29 -2.83 -7.38
C VAL A 64 -4.93 -2.62 -6.00
N ILE A 65 -4.33 -3.21 -4.97
CA ILE A 65 -4.74 -3.06 -3.58
C ILE A 65 -4.02 -1.89 -2.91
N ILE A 66 -4.78 -0.95 -2.35
CA ILE A 66 -4.22 0.28 -1.75
C ILE A 66 -4.94 0.67 -0.45
N ALA A 67 -4.21 1.32 0.45
CA ALA A 67 -4.72 1.89 1.68
C ALA A 67 -3.94 3.16 2.01
N LEU A 68 -4.59 4.31 2.19
CA LEU A 68 -3.87 5.55 2.49
C LEU A 68 -3.51 5.61 3.98
N PRO A 69 -2.23 5.75 4.36
CA PRO A 69 -1.87 6.01 5.74
C PRO A 69 -2.40 7.37 6.19
N ASN A 70 -2.73 7.49 7.47
CA ASN A 70 -2.88 8.78 8.15
C ASN A 70 -1.49 9.37 8.35
N PRO A 71 -1.07 10.38 7.57
CA PRO A 71 0.28 10.90 7.70
C PRO A 71 0.42 11.69 8.99
N LEU A 72 1.57 11.57 9.65
CA LEU A 72 1.92 12.42 10.80
C LEU A 72 2.22 13.85 10.35
N SER A 73 2.65 14.01 9.11
CA SER A 73 3.01 15.29 8.54
C SER A 73 2.84 15.36 7.02
N SER A 74 2.39 16.52 6.56
CA SER A 74 2.46 16.91 5.15
C SER A 74 3.84 17.48 4.80
N GLY A 75 4.12 17.59 3.51
CA GLY A 75 5.39 18.06 2.96
C GLY A 75 6.17 16.96 2.24
N ILE A 76 7.10 17.41 1.38
CA ILE A 76 7.93 16.52 0.54
C ILE A 76 8.78 15.58 1.38
N ARG A 77 9.46 16.08 2.42
CA ARG A 77 10.38 15.25 3.22
C ARG A 77 9.67 14.06 3.87
N PRO A 78 8.53 14.21 4.57
CA PRO A 78 7.74 13.07 5.04
C PRO A 78 7.26 12.15 3.93
N ALA A 79 6.82 12.69 2.79
CA ALA A 79 6.36 11.88 1.66
C ALA A 79 7.48 11.03 1.03
N VAL A 80 8.70 11.58 0.94
CA VAL A 80 9.91 10.87 0.51
C VAL A 80 10.23 9.74 1.49
N VAL A 81 10.17 10.00 2.79
CA VAL A 81 10.38 8.96 3.81
C VAL A 81 9.37 7.82 3.62
N ARG A 82 8.07 8.14 3.51
CA ARG A 82 7.05 7.11 3.29
C ARG A 82 7.29 6.30 2.02
N PHE A 83 7.63 6.96 0.92
CA PHE A 83 7.98 6.31 -0.35
C PHE A 83 9.12 5.31 -0.18
N PHE A 84 10.24 5.74 0.41
CA PHE A 84 11.40 4.87 0.59
C PHE A 84 11.14 3.75 1.58
N VAL A 85 10.36 3.98 2.64
CA VAL A 85 10.01 2.91 3.58
C VAL A 85 9.12 1.86 2.91
N HIS A 86 8.15 2.26 2.08
CA HIS A 86 7.38 1.30 1.29
C HIS A 86 8.28 0.53 0.31
N ALA A 87 9.22 1.20 -0.37
CA ALA A 87 10.17 0.54 -1.25
C ALA A 87 11.04 -0.49 -0.49
N LEU A 88 11.53 -0.12 0.70
CA LEU A 88 12.28 -1.02 1.58
C LEU A 88 11.44 -2.22 2.02
N LEU A 89 10.20 -2.00 2.44
CA LEU A 89 9.28 -3.08 2.83
C LEU A 89 8.92 -3.99 1.65
N CYS A 90 8.86 -3.45 0.43
CA CYS A 90 8.70 -4.26 -0.78
C CYS A 90 9.91 -5.19 -0.99
N ILE A 91 11.13 -4.67 -0.86
CA ILE A 91 12.38 -5.45 -0.95
C ILE A 91 12.46 -6.51 0.17
N ILE A 92 12.10 -6.15 1.40
CA ILE A 92 12.02 -7.11 2.51
C ILE A 92 10.99 -8.20 2.20
N GLY A 93 9.81 -7.82 1.70
CA GLY A 93 8.78 -8.77 1.26
C GLY A 93 9.28 -9.72 0.16
N PHE A 94 10.06 -9.21 -0.79
CA PHE A 94 10.71 -10.03 -1.83
C PHE A 94 11.66 -11.07 -1.21
N PHE A 95 12.56 -10.67 -0.32
CA PHE A 95 13.49 -11.61 0.33
C PHE A 95 12.76 -12.61 1.22
N LEU A 96 11.74 -12.17 1.97
CA LEU A 96 10.89 -13.06 2.75
C LEU A 96 10.15 -14.04 1.84
N TYR A 97 9.73 -13.61 0.65
CA TYR A 97 9.04 -14.49 -0.29
C TYR A 97 9.99 -15.54 -0.85
N ALA A 98 11.16 -15.14 -1.36
CA ALA A 98 12.20 -16.06 -1.82
C ALA A 98 12.62 -17.06 -0.72
N TRP A 99 12.87 -16.57 0.50
CA TRP A 99 13.17 -17.42 1.65
C TRP A 99 12.02 -18.35 2.00
N SER A 100 10.77 -17.87 1.93
CA SER A 100 9.62 -18.72 2.19
C SER A 100 9.55 -19.86 1.16
N LEU A 101 9.81 -19.60 -0.11
CA LEU A 101 9.74 -20.60 -1.19
C LEU A 101 10.74 -21.75 -1.00
N SER A 102 11.85 -21.53 -0.29
CA SER A 102 12.82 -22.58 0.02
C SER A 102 12.36 -23.52 1.15
N HIS A 103 11.21 -23.27 1.77
CA HIS A 103 10.66 -24.07 2.85
C HIS A 103 9.37 -24.75 2.39
N GLN A 104 9.22 -26.04 2.72
CA GLN A 104 7.98 -26.74 2.42
C GLN A 104 6.85 -26.18 3.29
N ALA A 105 5.69 -25.99 2.65
CA ALA A 105 4.47 -25.69 3.37
C ALA A 105 4.13 -26.83 4.36
N PRO A 106 3.73 -26.52 5.60
CA PRO A 106 3.29 -27.54 6.53
C PRO A 106 2.10 -28.30 5.95
N SER A 107 2.19 -29.62 5.94
CA SER A 107 1.16 -30.50 5.37
C SER A 107 -0.20 -30.27 6.02
N GLY A 108 -1.23 -30.05 5.20
CA GLY A 108 -2.61 -29.90 5.67
C GLY A 108 -3.01 -28.48 6.09
N LEU A 109 -2.11 -27.50 6.04
CA LEU A 109 -2.42 -26.09 6.27
C LEU A 109 -2.20 -25.26 5.00
N PRO A 110 -2.99 -24.19 4.77
CA PRO A 110 -2.69 -23.25 3.71
C PRO A 110 -1.33 -22.60 3.96
N PRO A 111 -0.49 -22.38 2.92
CA PRO A 111 0.86 -21.87 3.10
C PRO A 111 0.88 -20.36 3.36
N LEU A 112 0.27 -19.93 4.47
CA LEU A 112 0.05 -18.52 4.80
C LEU A 112 1.34 -17.70 4.82
N HIS A 113 2.47 -18.31 5.18
CA HIS A 113 3.78 -17.65 5.17
C HIS A 113 4.24 -17.28 3.75
N HIS A 114 4.05 -18.13 2.73
CA HIS A 114 4.30 -17.75 1.33
C HIS A 114 3.37 -16.62 0.91
N TRP A 115 2.09 -16.73 1.24
CA TRP A 115 1.08 -15.75 0.86
C TRP A 115 1.34 -14.39 1.49
N TRP A 116 1.60 -14.32 2.79
CA TRP A 116 1.86 -13.05 3.47
C TRP A 116 3.15 -12.39 3.03
N ALA A 117 4.23 -13.13 2.77
CA ALA A 117 5.45 -12.55 2.22
C ALA A 117 5.20 -11.96 0.81
N LYS A 118 4.52 -12.73 -0.04
CA LYS A 118 4.13 -12.30 -1.39
C LYS A 118 3.19 -11.09 -1.38
N VAL A 119 2.21 -11.08 -0.48
CA VAL A 119 1.26 -9.98 -0.33
C VAL A 119 1.93 -8.75 0.29
N LEU A 120 2.86 -8.91 1.22
CA LEU A 120 3.65 -7.80 1.77
C LEU A 120 4.48 -7.12 0.68
N MET A 121 5.16 -7.90 -0.15
CA MET A 121 5.88 -7.40 -1.33
C MET A 121 4.93 -6.64 -2.26
N TYR A 122 3.81 -7.27 -2.64
CA TYR A 122 2.85 -6.72 -3.59
C TYR A 122 2.16 -5.44 -3.08
N PHE A 123 1.64 -5.45 -1.86
CA PHE A 123 0.98 -4.30 -1.25
C PHE A 123 1.93 -3.10 -1.19
N ASN A 124 3.18 -3.31 -0.76
CA ASN A 124 4.14 -2.22 -0.71
C ASN A 124 4.54 -1.72 -2.10
N LEU A 125 4.60 -2.58 -3.12
CA LEU A 125 4.77 -2.15 -4.51
C LEU A 125 3.61 -1.26 -4.98
N CYS A 126 2.37 -1.66 -4.69
CA CYS A 126 1.19 -0.83 -4.97
C CYS A 126 1.28 0.53 -4.27
N MET A 127 1.71 0.55 -3.00
CA MET A 127 1.89 1.79 -2.25
C MET A 127 3.01 2.66 -2.82
N VAL A 128 4.15 2.09 -3.25
CA VAL A 128 5.23 2.82 -3.95
C VAL A 128 4.69 3.45 -5.22
N ALA A 129 4.00 2.66 -6.06
CA ALA A 129 3.43 3.16 -7.31
C ALA A 129 2.38 4.26 -7.06
N LEU A 130 1.61 4.15 -5.98
CA LEU A 130 0.62 5.16 -5.60
C LEU A 130 1.26 6.53 -5.34
N HIS A 131 2.51 6.59 -4.87
CA HIS A 131 3.23 7.85 -4.67
C HIS A 131 3.52 8.62 -5.97
N LEU A 132 3.39 7.95 -7.12
CA LEU A 132 3.52 8.56 -8.45
C LEU A 132 2.27 9.35 -8.85
N LEU A 133 1.14 9.12 -8.18
CA LEU A 133 -0.08 9.88 -8.45
C LEU A 133 0.03 11.31 -7.89
N PRO A 134 -0.53 12.32 -8.59
CA PRO A 134 -0.54 13.72 -8.15
C PRO A 134 -1.60 13.96 -7.06
N LEU A 135 -1.61 13.12 -6.03
CA LEU A 135 -2.56 13.16 -4.93
C LEU A 135 -1.93 13.80 -3.68
N PRO A 136 -2.65 14.66 -2.93
CA PRO A 136 -2.13 15.24 -1.69
C PRO A 136 -1.64 14.16 -0.73
N LEU A 137 -0.59 14.48 0.06
CA LEU A 137 0.06 13.59 1.03
C LEU A 137 0.93 12.48 0.40
N LEU A 138 0.91 12.33 -0.92
CA LEU A 138 1.78 11.44 -1.69
C LEU A 138 2.91 12.23 -2.36
N LEU A 139 3.99 11.55 -2.74
CA LEU A 139 5.23 12.21 -3.16
C LEU A 139 5.02 13.21 -4.30
N VAL A 140 4.45 12.74 -5.41
CA VAL A 140 4.22 13.59 -6.58
C VAL A 140 3.22 14.71 -6.27
N GLY A 141 2.17 14.44 -5.48
CA GLY A 141 1.24 15.49 -5.08
C GLY A 141 1.85 16.55 -4.16
N GLU A 142 2.76 16.19 -3.26
CA GLU A 142 3.51 17.16 -2.43
C GLU A 142 4.50 17.98 -3.27
N LEU A 143 5.09 17.39 -4.31
CA LEU A 143 5.90 18.13 -5.29
C LEU A 143 5.05 19.17 -6.05
N PHE A 144 3.85 18.79 -6.50
CA PHE A 144 2.94 19.72 -7.16
C PHE A 144 2.33 20.75 -6.21
N ALA A 145 2.09 20.41 -4.95
CA ALA A 145 1.53 21.32 -3.94
C ALA A 145 2.44 22.53 -3.63
N ASN A 146 3.72 22.45 -3.98
CA ASN A 146 4.64 23.59 -3.92
C ASN A 146 4.36 24.66 -4.98
N ASN A 147 3.60 24.36 -6.04
CA ASN A 147 3.14 25.35 -7.00
C ASN A 147 2.03 26.24 -6.39
N ALA A 148 2.16 27.56 -6.56
CA ALA A 148 1.31 28.56 -5.93
C ALA A 148 -0.21 28.36 -6.16
N LEU A 149 -0.59 27.82 -7.32
CA LEU A 149 -1.99 27.56 -7.71
C LEU A 149 -2.71 26.52 -6.83
N LEU A 150 -1.97 25.56 -6.23
CA LEU A 150 -2.56 24.48 -5.44
C LEU A 150 -2.62 24.80 -3.95
N ARG A 151 -2.13 25.97 -3.52
CA ARG A 151 -2.18 26.40 -2.11
C ARG A 151 -3.56 26.82 -1.62
N VAL A 152 -4.54 26.95 -2.52
CA VAL A 152 -5.87 27.52 -2.26
C VAL A 152 -6.73 26.67 -1.32
N LEU A 153 -6.54 25.33 -1.29
CA LEU A 153 -7.35 24.46 -0.45
C LEU A 153 -6.75 24.27 0.96
N PRO A 154 -7.54 24.36 2.04
CA PRO A 154 -7.09 24.03 3.38
C PRO A 154 -6.68 22.54 3.50
N PRO A 155 -5.69 22.21 4.33
CA PRO A 155 -5.08 20.87 4.39
C PRO A 155 -6.08 19.75 4.75
N GLU A 156 -7.04 20.03 5.61
CA GLU A 156 -8.09 19.05 5.97
C GLU A 156 -8.98 18.67 4.78
N ARG A 157 -9.34 19.66 3.96
CA ARG A 157 -10.17 19.45 2.77
C ARG A 157 -9.39 18.67 1.71
N ARG A 158 -8.09 18.94 1.55
CA ARG A 158 -7.21 18.13 0.67
C ARG A 158 -7.18 16.68 1.11
N ARG A 159 -6.97 16.45 2.41
CA ARG A 159 -6.95 15.11 2.99
C ARG A 159 -8.27 14.37 2.76
N SER A 160 -9.41 15.06 2.94
CA SER A 160 -10.73 14.46 2.70
C SER A 160 -10.94 14.11 1.22
N LEU A 161 -10.61 15.03 0.32
CA LEU A 161 -10.73 14.83 -1.12
C LEU A 161 -9.83 13.68 -1.61
N SER A 162 -8.61 13.54 -1.09
CA SER A 162 -7.69 12.46 -1.49
C SER A 162 -8.29 11.08 -1.29
N TRP A 163 -8.83 10.78 -0.11
CA TRP A 163 -9.37 9.43 0.14
C TRP A 163 -10.70 9.19 -0.59
N ILE A 164 -11.54 10.22 -0.77
CA ILE A 164 -12.78 10.11 -1.56
C ILE A 164 -12.45 9.83 -3.02
N ALA A 165 -11.60 10.66 -3.63
CA ALA A 165 -11.19 10.50 -5.02
C ALA A 165 -10.54 9.12 -5.23
N LEU A 166 -9.66 8.71 -4.33
CA LEU A 166 -9.02 7.41 -4.43
C LEU A 166 -10.03 6.26 -4.31
N SER A 167 -10.99 6.34 -3.39
CA SER A 167 -12.04 5.32 -3.26
C SER A 167 -12.86 5.18 -4.53
N LEU A 168 -13.18 6.30 -5.19
CA LEU A 168 -13.87 6.31 -6.49
C LEU A 168 -13.01 5.70 -7.59
N PHE A 169 -11.73 6.08 -7.67
CA PHE A 169 -10.82 5.52 -8.66
C PHE A 169 -10.63 4.01 -8.50
N VAL A 170 -10.51 3.53 -7.27
CA VAL A 170 -10.43 2.10 -6.96
C VAL A 170 -11.72 1.36 -7.27
N ALA A 171 -12.89 1.98 -7.12
CA ALA A 171 -14.15 1.34 -7.50
C ALA A 171 -14.18 1.00 -9.01
N THR A 172 -13.43 1.77 -9.82
CA THR A 172 -13.25 1.57 -11.26
C THR A 172 -11.98 0.77 -11.58
N PRO A 173 -11.85 0.16 -12.78
CA PRO A 173 -10.61 -0.48 -13.21
C PRO A 173 -9.50 0.52 -13.60
N LEU A 174 -9.71 1.82 -13.42
CA LEU A 174 -8.80 2.85 -13.94
C LEU A 174 -7.39 2.71 -13.36
N LEU A 175 -7.26 2.43 -12.05
CA LEU A 175 -5.96 2.22 -11.43
C LEU A 175 -5.28 0.94 -11.91
N ASP A 176 -6.04 -0.13 -12.15
CA ASP A 176 -5.51 -1.36 -12.71
C ASP A 176 -5.01 -1.16 -14.15
N LEU A 177 -5.71 -0.37 -14.96
CA LEU A 177 -5.34 -0.11 -16.37
C LEU A 177 -4.22 0.91 -16.53
N SER A 178 -4.13 1.88 -15.62
CA SER A 178 -3.08 2.90 -15.65
C SER A 178 -1.85 2.45 -14.89
N LEU A 179 -1.89 2.54 -13.56
CA LEU A 179 -0.76 2.23 -12.70
C LEU A 179 -0.46 0.73 -12.63
N GLY A 180 -1.51 -0.09 -12.64
CA GLY A 180 -1.44 -1.54 -12.60
C GLY A 180 -0.67 -2.09 -13.79
N ALA A 181 -1.23 -1.94 -14.99
CA ALA A 181 -0.70 -2.49 -16.23
C ALA A 181 0.66 -1.90 -16.62
N VAL A 182 0.90 -0.61 -16.36
CA VAL A 182 2.14 0.05 -16.79
C VAL A 182 3.29 -0.20 -15.81
N VAL A 183 3.02 -0.28 -14.51
CA VAL A 183 4.08 -0.32 -13.49
C VAL A 183 3.96 -1.53 -12.57
N ILE A 184 2.82 -1.70 -11.89
CA ILE A 184 2.71 -2.65 -10.79
C ILE A 184 2.81 -4.10 -11.27
N TYR A 185 2.04 -4.50 -12.28
CA TYR A 185 2.01 -5.89 -12.74
C TYR A 185 3.34 -6.34 -13.37
N PRO A 186 3.96 -5.57 -14.29
CA PRO A 186 5.26 -5.97 -14.86
C PRO A 186 6.37 -6.07 -13.81
N VAL A 187 6.45 -5.11 -12.88
CA VAL A 187 7.46 -5.13 -11.81
C VAL A 187 7.21 -6.29 -10.85
N TYR A 188 5.95 -6.54 -10.50
CA TYR A 188 5.58 -7.66 -9.64
C TYR A 188 5.90 -9.02 -10.26
N GLU A 189 5.60 -9.19 -11.56
CA GLU A 189 5.93 -10.40 -12.30
C GLU A 189 7.43 -10.64 -12.31
N TRP A 190 8.22 -9.60 -12.59
CA TRP A 190 9.67 -9.67 -12.56
C TRP A 190 10.19 -10.06 -11.16
N LEU A 191 9.73 -9.39 -10.11
CA LEU A 191 10.11 -9.71 -8.72
C LEU A 191 9.71 -11.13 -8.32
N SER A 192 8.50 -11.56 -8.69
CA SER A 192 8.01 -12.90 -8.37
C SER A 192 8.84 -13.97 -9.08
N SER A 193 9.16 -13.76 -10.36
CA SER A 193 10.02 -14.64 -11.15
C SER A 193 11.44 -14.72 -10.59
N ALA A 194 12.02 -13.57 -10.23
CA ALA A 194 13.34 -13.52 -9.61
C ALA A 194 13.38 -14.22 -8.24
N ALA A 195 12.31 -14.11 -7.45
CA ALA A 195 12.22 -14.79 -6.16
C ALA A 195 12.22 -16.33 -6.31
N VAL A 196 11.52 -16.84 -7.34
CA VAL A 196 11.53 -18.27 -7.67
C VAL A 196 12.92 -18.73 -8.11
N GLN A 197 13.61 -17.95 -8.94
CA GLN A 197 14.98 -18.26 -9.37
C GLN A 197 15.98 -18.25 -8.22
N LEU A 198 15.81 -17.35 -7.25
CA LEU A 198 16.69 -17.26 -6.07
C LEU A 198 16.45 -18.39 -5.06
N ALA A 199 15.25 -18.97 -5.05
CA ALA A 199 14.89 -20.06 -4.15
C ALA A 199 15.22 -21.46 -4.71
N ALA A 200 15.54 -21.55 -6.00
CA ALA A 200 15.95 -22.77 -6.69
C ALA A 200 17.44 -23.06 -6.47
#